data_AF-A0A2D6N9Q9-F1
#
_entry.id   AF-A0A2D6N9Q9-F1
#
_cell.length_a   1.000
_cell.length_b   1.000
_cell.length_c   1.000
_cell.angle_alpha   90.00
_cell.angle_beta   90.00
_cell.angle_gamma   90.00
#
_symmetry.space_group_name_H-M   'P 1'
#
loop_
_entity.id
_entity.type
_entity.pdbx_description
1 polymer ?
#
loop_
_entity_poly.entity_id
_entity_poly.type
_entity_poly.pdbx_seq_one_letter_code
_entity_poly.pdbx_strand_id
1 'polypeptide(L)'
;MAAAADGIAKTADVSIKRLRQLVADMRGQHLLVLGDIVADELLLGQPAAVAREAPILVLAEIERSIQPGGATNVAANAAALGAAVGVCGVIGADAMGEGLRQRLSAAGIDVAGLVVDAARPTTTKTRIWAGGVQQQ
;
A
#
# COMPACT_ATOMS: atom_id res chain seq x y z
N MET A 1 14.75 -5.36 -36.49
CA MET A 1 14.91 -5.28 -35.03
C MET A 1 13.57 -5.56 -34.39
N ALA A 2 13.40 -6.81 -33.93
CA ALA A 2 12.23 -7.26 -33.17
C ALA A 2 12.54 -7.23 -31.66
N ALA A 3 11.47 -7.39 -30.85
CA ALA A 3 11.36 -7.47 -29.39
C ALA A 3 10.98 -6.13 -28.73
N ALA A 4 9.94 -5.99 -27.90
CA ALA A 4 8.92 -6.93 -27.47
C ALA A 4 7.70 -6.10 -27.02
N ALA A 5 6.55 -6.30 -27.67
CA ALA A 5 5.25 -5.77 -27.23
C ALA A 5 4.20 -6.91 -27.16
N ASP A 6 4.66 -8.16 -27.04
CA ASP A 6 3.82 -9.36 -26.88
C ASP A 6 3.50 -9.66 -25.40
N GLY A 7 3.20 -8.63 -24.61
CA GLY A 7 3.12 -8.75 -23.15
C GLY A 7 1.73 -8.70 -22.53
N ILE A 8 0.76 -8.06 -23.17
CA ILE A 8 -0.61 -7.99 -22.64
C ILE A 8 -1.41 -9.05 -23.36
N ALA A 9 -1.43 -10.26 -22.79
CA ALA A 9 -2.29 -11.33 -23.24
C ALA A 9 -3.70 -10.78 -23.50
N LYS A 10 -4.24 -11.03 -24.69
CA LYS A 10 -5.68 -10.87 -25.00
C LYS A 10 -6.45 -11.34 -23.78
N THR A 11 -7.41 -10.56 -23.29
CA THR A 11 -8.25 -10.92 -22.15
C THR A 11 -8.79 -12.32 -22.41
N ALA A 12 -8.16 -13.32 -21.82
CA ALA A 12 -8.58 -14.69 -21.98
C ALA A 12 -9.99 -14.74 -21.43
N ASP A 13 -10.87 -15.53 -22.04
CA ASP A 13 -12.17 -15.81 -21.45
C ASP A 13 -11.92 -16.59 -20.15
N VAL A 14 -11.71 -15.87 -19.05
CA VAL A 14 -11.34 -16.47 -17.76
C VAL A 14 -12.63 -16.87 -17.06
N SER A 15 -12.94 -18.17 -17.11
CA SER A 15 -14.09 -18.70 -16.37
C SER A 15 -14.00 -18.39 -14.87
N ILE A 16 -15.16 -18.15 -14.23
CA ILE A 16 -15.26 -17.96 -12.76
C ILE A 16 -14.62 -19.13 -12.01
N LYS A 17 -14.75 -20.36 -12.54
CA LYS A 17 -14.11 -21.55 -11.99
C LYS A 17 -12.59 -21.39 -11.94
N ARG A 18 -11.98 -20.88 -13.02
CA ARG A 18 -10.53 -20.65 -13.06
C ARG A 18 -10.09 -19.57 -12.08
N LEU A 19 -10.83 -18.46 -11.97
CA LEU A 19 -10.52 -17.40 -11.00
C LEU A 19 -10.54 -17.90 -9.56
N ARG A 20 -11.58 -18.66 -9.18
CA ARG A 20 -11.67 -19.27 -7.84
C ARG A 20 -10.51 -20.21 -7.56
N GLN A 21 -10.10 -21.00 -8.55
CA GLN A 21 -8.96 -21.90 -8.41
C GLN A 21 -7.66 -21.10 -8.19
N LEU A 22 -7.41 -20.06 -8.99
CA LEU A 22 -6.21 -19.23 -8.84
C LEU A 22 -6.13 -18.57 -7.45
N VAL A 23 -7.24 -18.09 -6.92
CA VAL A 23 -7.30 -17.53 -5.56
C VAL A 23 -7.01 -18.61 -4.52
N ALA A 24 -7.57 -19.81 -4.66
CA ALA A 24 -7.29 -20.92 -3.74
C ALA A 24 -5.82 -21.36 -3.80
N ASP A 25 -5.22 -21.35 -5.00
CA ASP A 25 -3.84 -21.78 -5.25
C ASP A 25 -2.80 -20.82 -4.65
N MET A 26 -3.18 -19.58 -4.32
CA MET A 26 -2.30 -18.62 -3.63
C MET A 26 -1.96 -19.05 -2.20
N ARG A 27 -2.83 -19.82 -1.56
CA ARG A 27 -2.63 -20.23 -0.17
C ARG A 27 -1.39 -21.10 -0.03
N GLY A 28 -0.47 -20.70 0.85
CA GLY A 28 0.79 -21.42 1.09
C GLY A 28 1.86 -21.21 0.02
N GLN A 29 1.63 -20.37 -0.99
CA GLN A 29 2.71 -19.96 -1.91
C GLN A 29 3.72 -19.08 -1.18
N HIS A 30 5.00 -19.24 -1.51
CA HIS A 30 6.06 -18.38 -1.01
C HIS A 30 6.39 -17.32 -2.05
N LEU A 31 6.24 -16.05 -1.68
CA LEU A 31 6.41 -14.92 -2.58
C LEU A 31 7.39 -13.91 -1.98
N LEU A 32 8.30 -13.38 -2.82
CA LEU A 32 9.10 -12.21 -2.49
C LEU A 32 8.68 -11.08 -3.43
N VAL A 33 8.21 -9.98 -2.85
CA VAL A 33 7.87 -8.77 -3.60
C VAL A 33 9.03 -7.79 -3.53
N LEU A 34 9.61 -7.45 -4.68
CA LEU A 34 10.68 -6.47 -4.82
C LEU A 34 10.14 -5.23 -5.53
N GLY A 35 10.37 -4.05 -4.98
CA GLY A 35 10.04 -2.79 -5.66
C GLY A 35 9.99 -1.58 -4.74
N ASP A 36 9.35 -0.53 -5.24
CA ASP A 36 9.24 0.74 -4.52
C ASP A 36 8.36 0.61 -3.27
N ILE A 37 8.97 0.90 -2.13
CA ILE A 37 8.29 0.92 -0.85
C ILE A 37 7.65 2.28 -0.66
N VAL A 38 6.32 2.30 -0.57
CA VAL A 38 5.54 3.52 -0.38
C VAL A 38 4.69 3.36 0.87
N ALA A 39 4.73 4.35 1.75
CA ALA A 39 3.79 4.49 2.86
C ALA A 39 2.63 5.39 2.40
N ASP A 40 1.43 4.83 2.27
CA ASP A 40 0.22 5.63 2.03
C ASP A 40 -0.25 6.18 3.38
N GLU A 41 -0.18 7.50 3.59
CA GLU A 41 -0.68 8.16 4.81
C GLU A 41 -2.13 8.61 4.56
N LEU A 42 -3.08 8.07 5.32
CA LEU A 42 -4.48 8.49 5.27
C LEU A 42 -4.76 9.46 6.41
N LEU A 43 -5.17 10.67 6.05
CA LEU A 43 -5.61 11.72 6.97
C LEU A 43 -7.12 11.92 6.81
N LEU A 44 -7.89 11.54 7.81
CA LEU A 44 -9.31 11.84 7.89
C LEU A 44 -9.48 13.16 8.63
N GLY A 45 -10.14 14.12 7.99
CA GLY A 45 -10.43 15.42 8.58
C GLY A 45 -11.87 15.84 8.36
N GLN A 46 -12.42 16.58 9.31
CA GLN A 46 -13.70 17.26 9.15
C GLN A 46 -13.49 18.74 8.84
N PRO A 47 -14.27 19.33 7.91
CA PRO A 47 -14.25 20.77 7.68
C PRO A 47 -14.53 21.54 8.98
N ALA A 48 -13.60 22.39 9.40
CA ALA A 48 -13.71 23.20 10.61
C ALA A 48 -13.98 24.67 10.29
N ALA A 49 -13.35 25.20 9.25
CA ALA A 49 -13.53 26.57 8.80
C ALA A 49 -13.13 26.74 7.33
N VAL A 50 -13.46 27.89 6.77
CA VAL A 50 -12.81 28.41 5.55
C VAL A 50 -11.70 29.36 6.00
N ALA A 51 -10.52 29.22 5.40
CA ALA A 51 -9.38 30.09 5.68
C ALA A 51 -9.71 31.56 5.38
N ARG A 52 -9.11 32.48 6.14
CA ARG A 52 -9.36 33.94 5.99
C ARG A 52 -8.60 34.53 4.81
N GLU A 53 -7.45 33.94 4.48
CA GLU A 53 -6.47 34.38 3.50
C GLU A 53 -6.75 33.90 2.07
N ALA A 54 -7.50 32.80 1.93
CA ALA A 54 -7.83 32.19 0.64
C ALA A 54 -9.07 31.29 0.77
N PRO A 55 -9.79 30.99 -0.33
CA PRO A 55 -10.96 30.10 -0.32
C PRO A 55 -10.56 28.62 -0.21
N ILE A 56 -9.79 28.27 0.82
CA ILE A 56 -9.34 26.91 1.13
C ILE A 56 -9.98 26.44 2.45
N LEU A 57 -10.22 25.14 2.56
CA LEU A 57 -10.82 24.54 3.76
C LEU A 57 -9.73 24.26 4.81
N VAL A 58 -10.00 24.65 6.06
CA VAL A 58 -9.26 24.21 7.23
C VAL A 58 -9.95 22.97 7.78
N LEU A 59 -9.21 21.87 7.90
CA LEU A 59 -9.72 20.61 8.44
C LEU A 59 -9.23 20.41 9.88
N ALA A 60 -10.11 19.95 10.76
CA ALA A 60 -9.71 19.36 12.03
C ALA A 60 -9.41 17.86 11.81
N GLU A 61 -8.19 17.43 12.13
CA GLU A 61 -7.77 16.02 12.02
C GLU A 61 -8.56 15.15 13.00
N ILE A 62 -9.17 14.08 12.47
CA ILE A 62 -9.91 13.08 13.24
C ILE A 62 -9.04 11.84 13.43
N GLU A 63 -8.45 11.36 12.35
CA GLU A 63 -7.67 10.13 12.34
C GLU A 63 -6.52 10.25 11.34
N ARG A 64 -5.39 9.64 11.72
CA ARG A 64 -4.24 9.43 10.87
C ARG A 64 -3.83 7.98 10.91
N SER A 65 -3.69 7.36 9.75
CA SER A 65 -3.19 5.99 9.66
C SER A 65 -2.20 5.81 8.52
N ILE A 66 -1.28 4.87 8.69
CA ILE A 66 -0.34 4.46 7.65
C ILE A 66 -0.88 3.19 7.02
N GLN A 67 -0.87 3.09 5.69
CA GLN A 67 -1.30 1.94 4.92
C GLN A 67 -0.18 1.48 3.96
N PRO A 68 -0.15 0.20 3.57
CA PRO A 68 0.81 -0.28 2.58
C PRO A 68 0.52 0.35 1.21
N GLY A 69 1.53 0.97 0.60
CA GLY A 69 1.51 1.52 -0.75
C GLY A 69 2.56 0.85 -1.64
N GLY A 70 2.46 1.07 -2.96
CA GLY A 70 3.44 0.54 -3.93
C GLY A 70 3.62 -0.98 -3.83
N ALA A 71 4.87 -1.44 -3.76
CA ALA A 71 5.20 -2.86 -3.61
C ALA A 71 4.61 -3.47 -2.31
N THR A 72 4.49 -2.68 -1.25
CA THR A 72 3.95 -3.18 0.03
C THR A 72 2.46 -3.45 -0.01
N ASN A 73 1.70 -2.75 -0.87
CA ASN A 73 0.29 -3.08 -1.13
C ASN A 73 0.16 -4.43 -1.86
N VAL A 74 1.05 -4.71 -2.81
CA VAL A 74 1.09 -6.02 -3.49
C VAL A 74 1.38 -7.13 -2.48
N ALA A 75 2.37 -6.92 -1.60
CA ALA A 75 2.69 -7.87 -0.54
C ALA A 75 1.51 -8.08 0.43
N ALA A 76 0.83 -7.01 0.85
CA ALA A 76 -0.34 -7.07 1.71
C ALA A 76 -1.50 -7.83 1.07
N ASN A 77 -1.79 -7.59 -0.20
CA ASN A 77 -2.85 -8.33 -0.91
C ASN A 77 -2.50 -9.81 -1.06
N ALA A 78 -1.26 -10.15 -1.40
CA ALA A 78 -0.83 -11.54 -1.52
C ALA A 78 -0.91 -12.27 -0.16
N ALA A 79 -0.49 -11.62 0.93
CA ALA A 79 -0.58 -12.17 2.28
C ALA A 79 -2.05 -12.36 2.71
N ALA A 80 -2.93 -11.41 2.40
CA ALA A 80 -4.37 -11.52 2.67
C ALA A 80 -5.04 -12.69 1.91
N LEU A 81 -4.49 -13.09 0.76
CA LEU A 81 -4.90 -14.29 0.02
C LEU A 81 -4.30 -15.60 0.58
N GLY A 82 -3.51 -15.54 1.65
CA GLY A 82 -2.95 -16.69 2.35
C GLY A 82 -1.58 -17.14 1.87
N ALA A 83 -0.88 -16.35 1.05
CA ALA A 83 0.51 -16.60 0.71
C ALA A 83 1.44 -16.26 1.88
N ALA A 84 2.59 -16.93 1.97
CA ALA A 84 3.72 -16.52 2.80
C ALA A 84 4.56 -15.50 2.02
N VAL A 85 4.58 -14.25 2.48
CA VAL A 85 5.12 -13.14 1.69
C VAL A 85 6.28 -12.47 2.42
N GLY A 86 7.38 -12.24 1.71
CA GLY A 86 8.41 -11.27 2.09
C GLY A 86 8.39 -10.05 1.17
N VAL A 87 8.90 -8.92 1.67
CA VAL A 87 9.05 -7.69 0.88
C VAL A 87 10.46 -7.15 0.95
N CYS A 88 10.97 -6.65 -0.18
CA CYS A 88 12.29 -6.09 -0.31
C CYS A 88 12.24 -4.73 -1.02
N GLY A 89 13.00 -3.78 -0.48
CA GLY A 89 13.10 -2.41 -1.00
C GLY A 89 13.66 -1.46 0.07
N VAL A 90 13.63 -0.15 -0.22
CA VAL A 90 14.29 0.85 0.63
C VAL A 90 13.27 1.76 1.32
N ILE A 91 13.37 1.89 2.64
CA ILE A 91 12.67 2.86 3.47
C ILE A 91 13.65 3.87 4.07
N GLY A 92 13.15 5.04 4.46
CA GLY A 92 13.92 6.03 5.20
C GLY A 92 14.05 5.69 6.68
N ALA A 93 14.99 6.34 7.36
CA ALA A 93 15.11 6.31 8.82
C ALA A 93 14.13 7.30 9.48
N ASP A 94 12.83 7.11 9.26
CA ASP A 94 11.77 8.03 9.70
C ASP A 94 10.53 7.31 10.23
N ALA A 95 9.59 8.09 10.79
CA ALA A 95 8.37 7.56 11.39
C ALA A 95 7.46 6.84 10.38
N MET A 96 7.48 7.26 9.11
CA MET A 96 6.69 6.61 8.05
C MET A 96 7.23 5.23 7.71
N GLY A 97 8.56 5.11 7.59
CA GLY A 97 9.24 3.82 7.36
C GLY A 97 9.05 2.86 8.52
N GLU A 98 9.22 3.36 9.75
CA GLU A 98 8.99 2.58 10.98
C GLU A 98 7.54 2.10 11.07
N GLY A 99 6.57 3.01 10.93
CA GLY A 99 5.15 2.68 11.02
C GLY A 99 4.69 1.71 9.92
N LEU A 100 5.21 1.87 8.70
CA LEU A 100 4.95 0.91 7.62
C LEU A 100 5.55 -0.47 7.93
N ARG A 101 6.79 -0.54 8.43
CA ARG A 101 7.43 -1.82 8.82
C ARG A 101 6.60 -2.54 9.89
N GLN A 102 6.14 -1.82 10.92
CA GLN A 102 5.30 -2.39 11.97
C GLN A 102 3.98 -2.93 11.42
N ARG A 103 3.31 -2.17 10.55
CA ARG A 103 2.05 -2.61 9.93
C ARG A 103 2.22 -3.85 9.06
N LEU A 104 3.30 -3.94 8.29
CA LEU A 104 3.60 -5.12 7.47
C LEU A 104 3.90 -6.35 8.32
N SER A 105 4.72 -6.18 9.36
CA SER A 105 5.00 -7.26 10.31
C SER A 105 3.75 -7.75 11.03
N ALA A 106 2.85 -6.83 11.44
CA ALA A 106 1.57 -7.19 12.04
C ALA A 106 0.63 -7.94 11.07
N ALA A 107 0.79 -7.73 9.76
CA ALA A 107 0.09 -8.49 8.71
C ALA A 107 0.75 -9.84 8.40
N GLY A 108 1.79 -10.25 9.15
CA GLY A 108 2.50 -11.51 8.94
C GLY A 108 3.44 -11.52 7.73
N ILE A 109 3.80 -10.35 7.20
CA ILE A 109 4.72 -10.22 6.07
C ILE A 109 6.16 -10.16 6.60
N ASP A 110 7.07 -10.90 5.99
CA ASP A 110 8.50 -10.83 6.29
C ASP A 110 9.09 -9.51 5.78
N VAL A 111 9.61 -8.72 6.72
CA VAL A 111 10.18 -7.38 6.50
C VAL A 111 11.70 -7.36 6.56
N ALA A 112 12.37 -8.53 6.64
CA ALA A 112 13.83 -8.60 6.68
C ALA A 112 14.51 -8.02 5.43
N GLY A 113 13.79 -7.95 4.30
CA GLY A 113 14.25 -7.33 3.06
C GLY A 113 14.11 -5.80 3.02
N LEU A 114 13.54 -5.15 4.03
CA LEU A 114 13.46 -3.68 4.09
C LEU A 114 14.79 -3.09 4.52
N VAL A 115 15.48 -2.45 3.58
CA VAL A 115 16.74 -1.73 3.81
C VAL A 115 16.41 -0.32 4.26
N VAL A 116 17.03 0.11 5.37
CA VAL A 116 16.89 1.49 5.88
C VAL A 116 18.02 2.35 5.32
N ASP A 117 17.67 3.45 4.66
CA ASP A 117 18.60 4.47 4.18
C ASP A 117 18.31 5.80 4.86
N ALA A 118 19.21 6.25 5.74
CA ALA A 118 19.05 7.50 6.48
C ALA A 118 19.24 8.76 5.62
N ALA A 119 19.77 8.64 4.40
CA ALA A 119 20.01 9.77 3.51
C ALA A 119 18.76 10.21 2.73
N ARG A 120 17.66 9.46 2.80
CA ARG A 120 16.41 9.77 2.11
C ARG A 120 15.18 9.54 3.00
N PRO A 121 14.09 10.28 2.78
CA PRO A 121 12.82 9.95 3.41
C PRO A 121 12.23 8.68 2.79
N THR A 122 11.39 8.00 3.56
CA THR A 122 10.46 7.00 3.05
C THR A 122 9.55 7.65 2.02
N THR A 123 9.34 7.00 0.87
CA THR A 123 8.38 7.50 -0.12
C THR A 123 7.00 7.49 0.49
N THR A 124 6.35 8.65 0.61
CA THR A 124 5.05 8.77 1.26
C THR A 124 4.04 9.41 0.32
N LYS A 125 2.84 8.80 0.26
CA LYS A 125 1.69 9.36 -0.43
C LYS A 125 0.61 9.73 0.59
N THR A 126 0.51 11.01 0.91
CA THR A 126 -0.54 11.50 1.81
C THR A 126 -1.86 11.70 1.06
N ARG A 127 -2.93 11.10 1.58
CA ARG A 127 -4.28 11.18 1.06
C ARG A 127 -5.17 11.80 2.14
N ILE A 128 -5.68 12.99 1.85
CA ILE A 128 -6.54 13.74 2.78
C ILE A 128 -7.99 13.53 2.36
N TRP A 129 -8.80 13.00 3.27
CA TRP A 129 -10.24 12.83 3.07
C TRP A 129 -10.98 13.83 3.95
N ALA A 130 -11.73 14.71 3.30
CA ALA A 130 -12.59 15.70 3.93
C ALA A 130 -14.05 15.27 3.74
N GLY A 131 -14.66 14.71 4.78
CA GLY A 131 -16.04 14.25 4.75
C GLY A 131 -16.62 14.16 6.15
N GLY A 132 -17.89 14.56 6.31
CA GLY A 132 -18.59 14.36 7.58
C GLY A 132 -18.75 12.87 7.90
N VAL A 133 -18.77 12.53 9.18
CA VAL A 133 -19.02 11.16 9.67
C VAL A 133 -20.32 10.63 9.04
N GLN A 134 -20.22 9.79 8.01
CA GLN A 134 -21.35 8.94 7.63
C GLN A 134 -21.41 7.82 8.67
N GLN A 135 -22.31 7.99 9.63
CA GLN A 135 -22.72 6.91 10.52
C GLN A 135 -23.23 5.76 9.63
N GLN A 136 -22.54 4.63 9.66
CA GLN A 136 -23.09 3.35 9.24
C GLN A 136 -23.89 2.75 10.39
#